data_AF-A0A2A6E1W7-F1
#
_entry.id   AF-A0A2A6E1W7-F1
#
_cell.length_a   1.000
_cell.length_b   1.000
_cell.length_c   1.000
_cell.angle_alpha   90.00
_cell.angle_beta   90.00
_cell.angle_gamma   90.00
#
_symmetry.space_group_name_H-M   'P 1'
#
loop_
_entity.id
_entity.type
_entity.pdbx_description
1 polymer ?
#
loop_
_entity_poly.entity_id
_entity_poly.type
_entity_poly.pdbx_seq_one_letter_code
_entity_poly.pdbx_strand_id
1 'polypeptide(L)'
;MFREALDPKNDFVFKRIFGSEENKDVLLAFLNRTFEDAGRPRLTEIVLLNPYTDKDAPDDKQSILDICARAADGTLVNVEIQLFNRYDIEKRTLFYWAKLYTSQL
;
A
#
# COMPACT_ATOMS: atom_id res chain seq x y z
N MET A 1 8.78 28.56 13.50
CA MET A 1 9.15 27.91 12.23
C MET A 1 8.06 26.89 11.92
N PHE A 2 7.09 27.26 11.06
CA PHE A 2 6.04 26.32 10.66
C PHE A 2 6.67 25.33 9.69
N ARG A 3 6.67 24.03 10.04
CA ARG A 3 6.94 22.97 9.08
C ARG A 3 5.70 22.87 8.20
N GLU A 4 5.82 23.23 6.93
CA GLU A 4 4.78 22.88 5.95
C GLU A 4 4.61 21.36 5.95
N ALA A 5 3.37 20.90 6.11
CA ALA A 5 3.04 19.50 5.98
C ALA A 5 3.27 19.07 4.52
N LEU A 6 3.97 17.96 4.31
CA LEU A 6 4.16 17.41 2.97
C LEU A 6 2.82 16.84 2.46
N ASP A 7 2.57 16.96 1.15
CA ASP A 7 1.36 16.41 0.53
C ASP A 7 1.31 14.89 0.76
N PRO A 8 0.24 14.33 1.35
CA PRO A 8 0.11 12.88 1.59
C PRO A 8 0.07 12.05 0.30
N LYS A 9 -0.16 12.68 -0.85
CA LYS A 9 -0.08 12.02 -2.16
C LYS A 9 1.36 11.83 -2.63
N ASN A 10 2.33 12.51 -2.02
CA ASN A 10 3.74 12.23 -2.27
C ASN A 10 4.04 10.76 -1.91
N ASP A 11 4.68 10.02 -2.82
CA ASP A 11 4.95 8.59 -2.68
C ASP A 11 5.61 8.22 -1.34
N PHE A 12 6.61 9.01 -0.91
CA PHE A 12 7.30 8.81 0.36
C PHE A 12 6.37 9.02 1.57
N VAL A 13 5.54 10.07 1.52
CA VAL A 13 4.61 10.40 2.61
C VAL A 13 3.51 9.34 2.68
N PHE A 14 2.99 8.92 1.53
CA PHE A 14 2.01 7.85 1.40
C PHE A 14 2.54 6.54 2.03
N LYS A 15 3.74 6.11 1.64
CA LYS A 15 4.39 4.90 2.19
C LYS A 15 4.65 5.01 3.68
N ARG A 16 5.01 6.20 4.18
CA ARG A 16 5.19 6.43 5.63
C ARG A 16 3.88 6.37 6.41
N ILE A 17 2.79 6.91 5.87
CA ILE A 17 1.47 6.94 6.54
C ILE A 17 0.86 5.54 6.55
N PHE A 18 0.91 4.82 5.44
CA PHE A 18 0.14 3.59 5.27
C PHE A 18 0.99 2.32 5.30
N GLY A 19 2.31 2.42 5.10
CA GLY A 19 3.20 1.27 4.97
C GLY A 19 4.03 0.97 6.23
N SER A 20 3.98 1.79 7.29
CA SER A 20 4.73 1.51 8.52
C SER A 20 3.92 0.65 9.50
N GLU A 21 4.59 -0.22 10.25
CA GLU A 21 3.97 -1.03 11.30
C GLU A 21 3.30 -0.17 12.38
N GLU A 22 3.90 0.98 12.70
CA GLU A 22 3.38 1.94 13.69
C GLU A 22 2.04 2.56 13.29
N ASN A 23 1.74 2.62 11.98
CA ASN A 23 0.52 3.24 11.44
C ASN A 23 -0.41 2.19 10.77
N LYS A 24 -0.26 0.92 11.13
CA LYS A 24 -1.04 -0.17 10.52
C LYS A 24 -2.55 -0.02 10.72
N ASP A 25 -2.96 0.61 11.81
CA ASP A 25 -4.35 0.97 12.11
C ASP A 25 -4.92 1.99 11.09
N VAL A 26 -4.11 2.95 10.64
CA VAL A 26 -4.47 3.92 9.61
C VAL A 26 -4.75 3.23 8.27
N LEU A 27 -3.88 2.31 7.86
CA LEU A 27 -4.12 1.49 6.67
C LEU A 27 -5.37 0.63 6.81
N LEU A 28 -5.55 -0.03 7.95
CA LEU A 28 -6.73 -0.86 8.20
C LEU A 28 -8.03 -0.05 8.11
N ALA A 29 -8.05 1.16 8.69
CA ALA A 29 -9.20 2.06 8.62
C ALA A 29 -9.51 2.48 7.18
N PHE A 30 -8.48 2.84 6.40
CA PHE A 30 -8.61 3.22 5.00
C PHE A 30 -9.15 2.06 4.14
N LEU A 31 -8.60 0.86 4.30
CA LEU A 31 -9.06 -0.34 3.59
C LEU A 31 -10.50 -0.69 3.95
N ASN A 32 -10.86 -0.62 5.23
CA ASN A 32 -12.22 -0.91 5.68
C ASN A 32 -13.24 0.06 5.11
N ARG A 33 -12.90 1.34 4.98
CA ARG A 33 -13.78 2.31 4.33
C ARG A 33 -13.96 1.98 2.85
N THR A 34 -12.86 1.66 2.16
CA THR A 34 -12.88 1.29 0.74
C THR A 34 -13.67 0.01 0.48
N PHE A 35 -13.54 -1.00 1.36
CA PHE A 35 -14.26 -2.26 1.26
C PHE A 35 -15.75 -2.07 1.53
N GLU A 36 -16.12 -1.26 2.52
CA GLU A 36 -17.51 -0.92 2.81
C GLU A 36 -18.18 -0.22 1.61
N ASP A 37 -17.51 0.77 1.02
CA ASP A 37 -18.00 1.47 -0.18
C ASP A 37 -18.14 0.51 -1.39
N ALA A 38 -17.35 -0.58 -1.43
CA ALA A 38 -17.43 -1.65 -2.43
C ALA A 38 -18.39 -2.80 -2.04
N GLY A 39 -19.13 -2.70 -0.93
CA GLY A 39 -20.06 -3.74 -0.45
C GLY A 39 -19.38 -5.02 0.05
N ARG A 40 -18.10 -4.94 0.42
CA ARG A 40 -17.29 -6.06 0.96
C ARG A 40 -17.29 -6.05 2.50
N PRO A 41 -17.12 -7.23 3.13
CA PRO A 41 -16.98 -7.31 4.58
C PRO A 41 -15.72 -6.57 5.05
N ARG A 42 -15.75 -6.08 6.29
CA ARG A 42 -14.61 -5.42 6.92
C ARG A 42 -13.50 -6.43 7.25
N LEU A 43 -12.26 -5.98 7.10
CA LEU A 43 -11.05 -6.63 7.57
C LEU A 43 -10.92 -6.45 9.09
N THR A 44 -10.64 -7.53 9.80
CA THR A 44 -10.41 -7.53 11.26
C THR A 44 -8.97 -7.23 11.63
N GLU A 45 -8.03 -7.70 10.82
CA GLU A 45 -6.59 -7.54 11.00
C GLU A 45 -5.91 -7.54 9.64
N ILE A 46 -4.76 -6.86 9.58
CA ILE A 46 -3.80 -6.94 8.49
C ILE A 46 -2.38 -7.12 9.03
N VAL A 47 -1.54 -7.76 8.22
CA VAL A 47 -0.08 -7.88 8.39
C VAL A 47 0.58 -7.25 7.17
N LEU A 48 1.49 -6.29 7.35
CA LEU A 48 2.25 -5.72 6.24
C LEU A 48 3.31 -6.73 5.80
N LEU A 49 3.40 -6.96 4.49
CA LEU A 49 4.36 -7.92 3.91
C LEU A 49 5.64 -7.21 3.42
N ASN A 50 5.59 -5.91 3.23
CA ASN A 50 6.70 -5.05 2.84
C ASN A 50 6.68 -3.76 3.69
N PRO A 51 6.85 -3.85 5.02
CA PRO A 51 6.76 -2.69 5.90
C PRO A 51 7.80 -1.64 5.50
N TYR A 52 7.34 -0.40 5.36
CA TYR A 52 8.16 0.77 5.07
C TYR A 52 9.01 1.14 6.28
N THR A 53 10.30 1.34 6.06
CA THR A 53 11.25 1.82 7.07
C THR A 53 11.92 3.12 6.61
N ASP A 54 12.38 3.96 7.56
CA ASP A 54 13.10 5.20 7.21
C ASP A 54 14.43 4.93 6.45
N LYS A 55 14.89 3.67 6.34
CA LYS A 55 16.04 3.26 5.52
C LYS A 55 15.71 3.11 4.04
N ASP A 56 14.43 2.98 3.68
CA ASP A 56 13.93 2.91 2.29
C ASP A 56 13.89 4.30 1.62
N ALA A 57 14.89 5.14 1.92
CA ALA A 57 15.09 6.48 1.38
C ALA A 57 15.41 6.41 -0.13
N PRO A 58 15.14 7.48 -0.92
CA PRO A 58 14.87 7.40 -2.37
C PRO A 58 15.98 6.84 -3.30
N ASP A 59 17.15 6.52 -2.77
CA ASP A 59 18.25 5.89 -3.53
C ASP A 59 18.17 4.35 -3.50
N ASP A 60 17.50 3.76 -2.50
CA ASP A 60 17.47 2.31 -2.31
C ASP A 60 16.19 1.71 -2.91
N LYS A 61 16.23 1.53 -4.24
CA LYS A 61 15.27 0.78 -5.07
C LYS A 61 13.83 1.28 -5.02
N GLN A 62 13.31 1.63 -6.20
CA GLN A 62 11.86 1.68 -6.43
C GLN A 62 11.25 0.33 -6.04
N SER A 63 10.66 0.26 -4.85
CA SER A 63 9.84 -0.87 -4.46
C SER A 63 8.76 -1.02 -5.52
N ILE A 64 8.70 -2.22 -6.12
CA ILE A 64 7.83 -2.49 -7.27
C ILE A 64 6.35 -2.38 -6.85
N LEU A 65 6.04 -2.63 -5.57
CA LEU A 65 4.72 -2.47 -4.95
C LEU A 65 4.81 -1.37 -3.89
N ASP A 66 3.81 -0.48 -3.84
CA ASP A 66 3.83 0.58 -2.84
C ASP A 66 3.57 0.01 -1.45
N ILE A 67 2.48 -0.74 -1.26
CA ILE A 67 2.12 -1.39 0.01
C ILE A 67 1.39 -2.72 -0.27
N CYS A 68 1.84 -3.79 0.38
CA CYS A 68 1.24 -5.11 0.32
C CYS A 68 0.89 -5.56 1.74
N ALA A 69 -0.36 -5.96 1.94
CA ALA A 69 -0.86 -6.45 3.22
C ALA A 69 -1.58 -7.79 3.07
N ARG A 70 -1.55 -8.61 4.12
CA ARG A 70 -2.31 -9.85 4.23
C ARG A 70 -3.38 -9.71 5.31
N ALA A 71 -4.63 -9.95 4.94
CA ALA A 71 -5.74 -10.00 5.89
C ALA A 71 -5.78 -11.32 6.66
N ALA A 72 -6.55 -11.35 7.76
CA ALA A 72 -6.70 -12.53 8.61
C ALA A 72 -7.25 -13.78 7.88
N ASP A 73 -8.07 -13.59 6.85
CA ASP A 73 -8.61 -14.68 6.01
C ASP A 73 -7.62 -15.17 4.94
N GLY A 74 -6.42 -14.59 4.90
CA GLY A 74 -5.38 -14.90 3.92
C GLY A 74 -5.43 -14.04 2.66
N THR A 75 -6.43 -13.17 2.49
CA THR A 75 -6.52 -12.28 1.32
C THR A 75 -5.31 -11.35 1.25
N LEU A 76 -4.67 -11.30 0.09
CA LEU A 76 -3.62 -10.33 -0.21
C LEU A 76 -4.23 -9.05 -0.77
N VAL A 77 -3.83 -7.91 -0.23
CA VAL A 77 -4.27 -6.58 -0.63
C VAL A 77 -3.05 -5.79 -1.08
N ASN A 78 -3.04 -5.38 -2.35
CA ASN A 78 -2.04 -4.48 -2.89
C ASN A 78 -2.63 -3.07 -2.99
N VAL A 79 -1.94 -2.08 -2.43
CA VAL A 79 -2.34 -0.67 -2.46
C VAL A 79 -1.29 0.12 -3.21
N GLU A 80 -1.73 0.88 -4.20
CA GLU A 80 -0.87 1.67 -5.11
C GLU A 80 -1.35 3.12 -5.13
N ILE A 81 -0.41 4.07 -5.15
CA ILE A 81 -0.72 5.48 -5.40
C ILE A 81 -0.23 5.89 -6.78
N GLN A 82 -1.11 6.52 -7.57
CA GLN A 82 -0.76 7.04 -8.89
C GLN A 82 -0.96 8.55 -8.93
N LEU A 83 0.14 9.29 -8.95
CA LEU A 83 0.13 10.75 -9.08
C LEU A 83 -0.12 11.22 -10.51
N PHE A 84 0.24 10.39 -11.49
CA PHE A 84 0.14 10.72 -12.91
C PHE A 84 -0.52 9.55 -13.65
N ASN A 85 -1.48 9.86 -14.51
CA ASN A 85 -2.04 8.86 -15.40
C ASN A 85 -1.05 8.58 -16.54
N ARG A 86 -0.32 7.47 -16.43
CA ARG A 86 0.62 6.99 -17.46
C ARG A 86 -0.01 6.02 -18.47
N TYR A 87 -1.32 5.78 -18.40
CA TYR A 87 -2.07 4.84 -19.25
C TYR A 87 -1.52 3.40 -19.26
N ASP A 88 -0.76 3.01 -18.24
CA ASP A 88 -0.11 1.70 -18.09
C ASP A 88 -0.62 0.91 -16.88
N ILE A 89 -1.61 1.45 -16.16
CA ILE A 89 -2.10 0.90 -14.89
C ILE A 89 -2.58 -0.55 -15.05
N GLU A 90 -3.27 -0.85 -16.16
CA GLU A 90 -3.76 -2.21 -16.43
C GLU A 90 -2.63 -3.24 -16.52
N LYS A 91 -1.54 -2.88 -17.23
CA LYS A 91 -0.36 -3.75 -17.38
C LYS A 91 0.37 -3.93 -16.05
N ARG A 92 0.50 -2.85 -15.26
CA ARG A 92 1.12 -2.89 -13.93
C ARG A 92 0.31 -3.73 -12.97
N THR A 93 -1.01 -3.53 -12.90
CA THR A 93 -1.91 -4.32 -12.06
C THR A 93 -1.81 -5.81 -12.39
N LEU A 94 -1.81 -6.18 -13.68
CA LEU A 94 -1.67 -7.58 -14.08
C LEU A 94 -0.31 -8.16 -13.70
N PHE A 95 0.78 -7.41 -13.92
CA PHE A 95 2.13 -7.83 -13.56
C PHE A 95 2.28 -8.02 -12.04
N TYR A 96 1.75 -7.10 -11.24
CA TYR A 96 1.78 -7.18 -9.78
C TYR A 96 0.95 -8.34 -9.25
N TRP A 97 -0.24 -8.54 -9.80
CA TRP A 97 -1.07 -9.68 -9.46
C TRP A 97 -0.35 -11.01 -9.76
N ALA A 98 0.26 -11.14 -10.94
CA ALA A 98 1.01 -12.32 -11.32
C ALA A 98 2.20 -12.55 -10.38
N LYS A 99 2.96 -11.49 -10.05
CA LYS A 99 4.09 -11.56 -9.13
C LYS A 99 3.67 -12.00 -7.73
N LEU A 100 2.60 -11.41 -7.17
CA LEU A 100 2.03 -11.80 -5.89
C LEU A 100 1.52 -13.24 -5.88
N TYR A 101 0.94 -13.70 -6.99
CA TYR A 101 0.51 -15.09 -7.13
C TYR A 101 1.72 -16.04 -7.12
N THR A 102 2.76 -15.74 -7.91
CA THR A 102 3.96 -16.57 -7.96
C THR A 102 4.76 -16.60 -6.67
N SER A 103 4.75 -15.53 -5.86
CA SER A 103 5.46 -15.51 -4.58
C SER A 103 4.81 -16.36 -3.48
N GLN A 104 3.61 -16.90 -3.74
CA GLN A 104 2.92 -17.82 -2.84
C GLN A 104 3.24 -19.30 -3.12
N LEU A 105 3.95 -19.61 -4.21
CA LEU A 105 4.41 -20.96 -4.58
C LEU A 105 5.78 -21.25 -3.98
#